data_AF-A0A966DBM3-F1
#
_entry.id   AF-A0A966DBM3-F1
#
_cell.length_a   1.000
_cell.length_b   1.000
_cell.length_c   1.000
_cell.angle_alpha   90.00
_cell.angle_beta   90.00
_cell.angle_gamma   90.00
#
_symmetry.space_group_name_H-M   'P 1'
#
loop_
_entity.id
_entity.type
_entity.pdbx_description
1 polymer ?
#
loop_
_entity_poly.entity_id
_entity_poly.type
_entity_poly.pdbx_seq_one_letter_code
_entity_poly.pdbx_strand_id
1 'polypeptide(L)'
;MSYHAKQTTIFWYDLETFGLDSRYDRIAQFAGQRTDLDLNPIGEPVVLYAKLSDDYLPDPLSCTITGITPQEVNRKGLCESELIERINAEFSKPNTVVAGFNNIRFDDEFIRNALYRNFLDPYKREWDNNCSRWDIIDLVRAAYDLRPEGIKWPPRKEETGNPTFRLTALTEANDIEQVGAH
;
A
#
# COMPACT_ATOMS: atom_id res chain seq x y z
N MET A 1 -14.72 -10.74 32.95
CA MET A 1 -13.81 -10.97 31.80
C MET A 1 -13.16 -9.64 31.49
N SER A 2 -11.84 -9.57 31.68
CA SER A 2 -11.07 -8.33 31.51
C SER A 2 -11.17 -7.86 30.05
N TYR A 3 -11.85 -6.73 29.82
CA TYR A 3 -11.88 -6.05 28.53
C TYR A 3 -10.51 -5.37 28.35
N HIS A 4 -9.47 -6.15 28.04
CA HIS A 4 -8.28 -5.57 27.42
C HIS A 4 -8.74 -5.05 26.06
N ALA A 5 -9.01 -3.74 25.97
CA ALA A 5 -9.13 -3.08 24.70
C ALA A 5 -7.88 -3.46 23.91
N LYS A 6 -8.03 -4.23 22.82
CA LYS A 6 -6.91 -4.59 21.97
C LYS A 6 -6.22 -3.29 21.55
N GLN A 7 -4.92 -3.20 21.81
CA GLN A 7 -4.10 -2.03 21.49
C GLN A 7 -4.25 -1.69 20.01
N THR A 8 -4.34 -0.39 19.69
CA THR A 8 -4.36 0.09 18.30
C THR A 8 -3.07 -0.31 17.61
N THR A 9 -3.18 -0.79 16.37
CA THR A 9 -2.03 -1.15 15.52
C THR A 9 -2.13 -0.41 14.20
N ILE A 10 -1.00 -0.26 13.52
CA ILE A 10 -0.95 0.25 12.16
C ILE A 10 -0.64 -0.94 11.25
N PHE A 11 -1.37 -1.06 10.13
CA PHE A 11 -1.04 -2.01 9.09
C PHE A 11 -0.58 -1.23 7.86
N TRP A 12 0.74 -1.24 7.65
CA TRP A 12 1.38 -0.61 6.51
C TRP A 12 1.26 -1.51 5.30
N TYR A 13 0.92 -0.97 4.15
CA TYR A 13 0.84 -1.76 2.92
C TYR A 13 1.17 -0.94 1.68
N ASP A 14 1.47 -1.67 0.61
CA ASP A 14 1.74 -1.16 -0.72
C ASP A 14 1.31 -2.19 -1.78
N LEU A 15 0.93 -1.70 -2.96
CA LEU A 15 0.57 -2.54 -4.10
C LEU A 15 1.50 -2.29 -5.27
N GLU A 16 1.92 -3.40 -5.89
CA GLU A 16 2.39 -3.36 -7.27
C GLU A 16 1.22 -3.76 -8.17
N THR A 17 0.94 -2.97 -9.20
CA THR A 17 -0.20 -3.16 -10.10
C THR A 17 0.25 -3.28 -11.55
N PHE A 18 -0.59 -3.93 -12.37
CA PHE A 18 -0.35 -4.07 -13.80
C PHE A 18 -0.85 -2.88 -14.64
N GLY A 19 -1.10 -1.75 -13.99
CA GLY A 19 -1.54 -0.50 -14.61
C GLY A 19 -2.00 0.51 -13.56
N LEU A 20 -2.43 1.67 -14.02
CA LEU A 20 -2.72 2.83 -13.15
C LEU A 20 -4.23 3.05 -12.90
N ASP A 21 -5.11 2.40 -13.65
CA ASP A 21 -6.56 2.57 -13.50
C ASP A 21 -7.11 1.48 -12.56
N SER A 22 -7.41 1.85 -11.32
CA SER A 22 -7.92 0.95 -10.28
C SER A 22 -9.21 0.21 -10.65
N ARG A 23 -9.97 0.70 -11.64
CA ARG A 23 -11.22 0.07 -12.08
C ARG A 23 -10.97 -1.09 -13.03
N TYR A 24 -9.97 -0.97 -13.91
CA TYR A 24 -9.74 -1.91 -15.02
C TYR A 24 -8.46 -2.74 -14.84
N ASP A 25 -7.43 -2.15 -14.23
CA ASP A 25 -6.15 -2.81 -14.02
C ASP A 25 -6.18 -3.74 -12.80
N ARG A 26 -5.24 -4.69 -12.77
CA ARG A 26 -5.17 -5.75 -11.77
C ARG A 26 -3.98 -5.57 -10.84
N ILE A 27 -4.19 -5.92 -9.57
CA ILE A 27 -3.12 -6.02 -8.59
C ILE A 27 -2.16 -7.13 -9.05
N ALA A 28 -0.86 -6.88 -9.04
CA ALA A 28 0.18 -7.86 -9.33
C ALA A 28 0.72 -8.47 -8.02
N GLN A 29 1.01 -7.62 -7.05
CA GLN A 29 1.51 -8.00 -5.73
C GLN A 29 0.93 -7.08 -4.65
N PHE A 30 0.75 -7.65 -3.46
CA PHE A 30 0.46 -6.95 -2.23
C PHE A 30 1.59 -7.25 -1.25
N ALA A 31 2.09 -6.21 -0.59
CA ALA A 31 3.00 -6.32 0.54
C ALA A 31 2.42 -5.57 1.74
N GLY A 32 2.58 -6.10 2.96
CA GLY A 32 2.19 -5.39 4.16
C GLY A 32 2.85 -5.86 5.44
N GLN A 33 2.95 -4.96 6.41
CA GLN A 33 3.56 -5.20 7.73
C GLN A 33 2.74 -4.51 8.80
N ARG A 34 2.42 -5.24 9.87
CA ARG A 34 1.77 -4.67 11.05
C ARG A 34 2.81 -4.10 12.01
N THR A 35 2.49 -3.00 12.67
CA THR A 35 3.28 -2.43 13.76
C THR A 35 2.40 -2.04 14.95
N ASP A 36 3.02 -1.85 16.10
CA ASP A 36 2.43 -1.03 17.16
C ASP A 36 2.47 0.47 16.80
N LEU A 37 2.07 1.34 17.72
CA LEU A 37 2.09 2.80 17.53
C LEU A 37 3.49 3.41 17.63
N ASP A 38 4.47 2.67 18.17
CA ASP A 38 5.88 3.06 18.22
C ASP A 38 6.64 2.56 16.98
N LEU A 39 5.92 2.03 15.98
CA LEU A 39 6.41 1.52 14.70
C LEU A 39 7.28 0.24 14.81
N ASN A 40 7.18 -0.49 15.92
CA ASN A 40 7.83 -1.79 16.05
C ASN A 40 7.02 -2.87 15.29
N PRO A 41 7.64 -3.67 14.42
CA PRO A 41 6.96 -4.75 13.69
C PRO A 41 6.28 -5.77 14.61
N ILE A 42 5.06 -6.17 14.25
CA ILE A 42 4.28 -7.23 14.91
C ILE A 42 4.02 -8.35 13.89
N GLY A 43 4.55 -9.54 14.19
CA GLY A 43 4.40 -10.71 13.31
C GLY A 43 5.19 -10.57 12.00
N GLU A 44 5.01 -11.57 11.14
CA GLU A 44 5.73 -11.64 9.86
C GLU A 44 5.12 -10.72 8.80
N PRO A 45 5.94 -10.18 7.87
CA PRO A 45 5.45 -9.50 6.68
C PRO A 45 4.53 -10.40 5.84
N VAL A 46 3.49 -9.80 5.26
CA VAL A 46 2.57 -10.47 4.34
C VAL A 46 2.94 -10.07 2.93
N VAL A 47 3.32 -11.05 2.09
CA VAL A 47 3.58 -10.84 0.66
C VAL A 47 2.72 -11.82 -0.14
N LEU A 48 1.86 -11.29 -1.00
CA LEU A 48 0.93 -12.06 -1.81
C LEU A 48 1.04 -11.63 -3.28
N TYR A 49 0.97 -12.58 -4.20
CA TYR A 49 0.88 -12.30 -5.63
C TYR A 49 -0.54 -12.59 -6.12
N ALA A 50 -1.05 -11.79 -7.06
CA ALA A 50 -2.37 -12.01 -7.66
C ALA A 50 -2.21 -12.66 -9.05
N LYS A 51 -2.69 -13.90 -9.16
CA LYS A 51 -2.78 -14.59 -10.44
C LYS A 51 -3.74 -13.83 -11.35
N LEU A 52 -3.33 -13.62 -12.60
CA LEU A 52 -4.15 -12.96 -13.60
C LEU A 52 -5.30 -13.87 -14.03
N SER A 53 -6.45 -13.25 -14.31
CA SER A 53 -7.53 -13.89 -15.04
C SER A 53 -7.21 -13.93 -16.53
N ASP A 54 -7.76 -14.91 -17.23
CA ASP A 54 -7.47 -15.16 -18.66
C ASP A 54 -8.03 -14.08 -19.62
N ASP A 55 -8.75 -13.09 -19.09
CA ASP A 55 -9.41 -12.00 -19.80
C ASP A 55 -8.69 -10.64 -19.68
N TYR A 56 -7.54 -10.58 -19.02
CA TYR A 56 -6.79 -9.34 -18.80
C TYR A 56 -5.37 -9.41 -19.39
N LEU A 57 -4.96 -8.32 -20.05
CA LEU A 57 -3.59 -8.12 -20.51
C LEU A 57 -2.98 -6.93 -19.77
N PRO A 58 -1.81 -7.09 -19.13
CA PRO A 58 -1.21 -6.06 -18.30
C PRO A 58 -0.51 -4.98 -19.14
N ASP A 59 -0.45 -3.76 -18.60
CA ASP A 59 0.33 -2.66 -19.18
C ASP A 59 1.82 -3.03 -19.20
N PRO A 60 2.48 -3.05 -20.39
CA PRO A 60 3.88 -3.43 -20.50
C PRO A 60 4.82 -2.50 -19.73
N LEU A 61 4.48 -1.20 -19.62
CA LEU A 61 5.30 -0.23 -18.88
C LEU A 61 5.26 -0.54 -17.38
N SER A 62 4.08 -0.81 -16.83
CA SER A 62 3.92 -1.22 -15.44
C SER A 62 4.71 -2.49 -15.12
N CYS A 63 4.69 -3.51 -15.99
CA CYS A 63 5.53 -4.71 -15.83
C CYS A 63 7.03 -4.38 -15.80
N THR A 64 7.47 -3.36 -16.56
CA THR A 64 8.88 -2.94 -16.63
C THR A 64 9.30 -2.18 -15.38
N ILE A 65 8.45 -1.30 -14.87
CA ILE A 65 8.68 -0.53 -13.64
C ILE A 65 8.75 -1.50 -12.46
N THR A 66 7.67 -2.23 -12.22
CA THR A 66 7.54 -3.16 -11.08
C THR A 66 8.50 -4.35 -11.15
N GLY A 67 9.00 -4.69 -12.34
CA GLY A 67 9.77 -5.91 -12.59
C GLY A 67 8.95 -7.21 -12.45
N ILE A 68 7.65 -7.12 -12.17
CA ILE A 68 6.77 -8.27 -11.97
C ILE A 68 6.17 -8.69 -13.31
N THR A 69 6.36 -9.97 -13.66
CA THR A 69 5.86 -10.50 -14.94
C THR A 69 4.53 -11.25 -14.79
N PRO A 70 3.70 -11.30 -15.85
CA PRO A 70 2.48 -12.11 -15.87
C PRO A 70 2.75 -13.60 -15.57
N GLN A 71 3.87 -14.11 -16.08
CA GLN A 71 4.29 -15.49 -15.88
C GLN A 71 4.67 -15.77 -14.41
N GLU A 72 5.25 -14.78 -13.72
CA GLU A 72 5.59 -14.89 -12.31
C GLU A 72 4.34 -14.96 -11.45
N VAL A 73 3.43 -14.01 -11.60
CA VAL A 73 2.20 -13.99 -10.78
C VAL A 73 1.30 -15.19 -11.09
N ASN A 74 1.29 -15.69 -12.33
CA ASN A 74 0.53 -16.89 -12.68
C ASN A 74 1.10 -18.17 -12.07
N ARG A 75 2.38 -18.18 -11.69
CA ARG A 75 3.04 -19.32 -11.03
C ARG A 75 2.94 -19.23 -9.50
N LYS A 76 3.10 -18.03 -8.94
CA LYS A 76 3.18 -17.80 -7.49
C LYS A 76 1.86 -17.39 -6.85
N GLY A 77 0.97 -16.81 -7.65
CA GLY A 77 -0.16 -16.03 -7.15
C GLY A 77 -1.41 -16.83 -6.84
N LEU A 78 -2.25 -16.21 -6.03
CA LEU A 78 -3.59 -16.68 -5.66
C LEU A 78 -4.61 -16.10 -6.65
N CYS A 79 -5.77 -16.74 -6.80
CA CYS A 79 -6.87 -16.09 -7.51
C CYS A 79 -7.32 -14.81 -6.77
N GLU A 80 -7.89 -13.84 -7.49
CA GLU A 80 -8.26 -12.53 -6.93
C GLU A 80 -9.15 -12.66 -5.69
N SER A 81 -10.08 -13.62 -5.68
CA SER A 81 -10.99 -13.85 -4.55
C SER A 81 -10.25 -14.28 -3.28
N GLU A 82 -9.33 -15.25 -3.37
CA GLU A 82 -8.55 -15.70 -2.22
C GLU A 82 -7.55 -14.63 -1.75
N LEU A 83 -6.94 -13.91 -2.70
CA LEU A 83 -6.03 -12.81 -2.38
C LEU A 83 -6.75 -11.72 -1.58
N ILE A 84 -7.89 -11.24 -2.06
CA ILE A 84 -8.60 -10.13 -1.42
C ILE A 84 -9.24 -10.56 -0.10
N GLU A 85 -9.66 -11.82 0.05
CA GLU A 85 -10.10 -12.35 1.36
C GLU A 85 -8.99 -12.29 2.41
N ARG A 86 -7.76 -12.67 2.05
CA ARG A 86 -6.60 -12.62 2.95
C ARG A 86 -6.23 -11.17 3.32
N ILE A 87 -6.22 -10.27 2.34
CA ILE A 87 -5.94 -8.84 2.59
C ILE A 87 -7.03 -8.24 3.48
N ASN A 88 -8.31 -8.50 3.17
CA ASN A 88 -9.42 -7.97 3.94
C ASN A 88 -9.43 -8.49 5.39
N ALA A 89 -8.99 -9.73 5.61
CA ALA A 89 -8.84 -10.28 6.95
C ALA A 89 -7.78 -9.55 7.78
N GLU A 90 -6.67 -9.12 7.16
CA GLU A 90 -5.67 -8.27 7.82
C GLU A 90 -6.20 -6.86 8.10
N PHE A 91 -6.86 -6.25 7.12
CA PHE A 91 -7.39 -4.89 7.24
C PHE A 91 -8.54 -4.78 8.25
N SER A 92 -9.34 -5.83 8.38
CA SER A 92 -10.53 -5.85 9.24
C SER A 92 -10.25 -6.28 10.69
N LYS A 93 -8.98 -6.50 11.09
CA LYS A 93 -8.65 -6.77 12.50
C LYS A 93 -9.04 -5.54 13.36
N PRO A 94 -9.76 -5.71 14.48
CA PRO A 94 -10.19 -4.57 15.29
C PRO A 94 -9.05 -3.64 15.73
N ASN A 95 -9.32 -2.34 15.78
CA ASN A 95 -8.34 -1.28 16.11
C ASN A 95 -7.14 -1.22 15.15
N THR A 96 -7.36 -1.45 13.85
CA THR A 96 -6.31 -1.31 12.82
C THR A 96 -6.44 0.03 12.09
N VAL A 97 -5.35 0.79 12.06
CA VAL A 97 -5.17 1.90 11.11
C VAL A 97 -4.49 1.34 9.88
N VAL A 98 -5.19 1.26 8.74
CA VAL A 98 -4.57 0.83 7.47
C VAL A 98 -3.90 2.05 6.83
N ALA A 99 -2.60 1.98 6.59
CA ALA A 99 -1.79 3.11 6.15
C ALA A 99 -0.80 2.73 5.04
N GLY A 100 -0.38 3.72 4.25
CA GLY A 100 0.63 3.57 3.21
C GLY A 100 1.14 4.94 2.75
N PHE A 101 1.79 4.99 1.60
CA PHE A 101 2.29 6.22 0.99
C PHE A 101 1.53 6.49 -0.32
N ASN A 102 0.67 7.52 -0.32
CA ASN A 102 -0.30 7.81 -1.40
C ASN A 102 -1.42 6.78 -1.57
N ASN A 103 -1.64 5.93 -0.56
CA ASN A 103 -2.59 4.83 -0.62
C ASN A 103 -4.05 5.30 -0.76
N ILE A 104 -4.44 6.43 -0.15
CA ILE A 104 -5.85 6.85 -0.19
C ILE A 104 -6.32 7.18 -1.61
N ARG A 105 -5.40 7.66 -2.46
CA ARG A 105 -5.72 8.09 -3.83
C ARG A 105 -5.43 7.01 -4.89
N PHE A 106 -4.78 5.92 -4.50
CA PHE A 106 -4.35 4.86 -5.42
C PHE A 106 -4.70 3.48 -4.89
N ASP A 107 -3.94 2.97 -3.92
CA ASP A 107 -4.04 1.60 -3.44
C ASP A 107 -5.42 1.26 -2.84
N ASP A 108 -5.99 2.18 -2.06
CA ASP A 108 -7.31 2.01 -1.47
C ASP A 108 -8.39 1.86 -2.54
N GLU A 109 -8.24 2.52 -3.69
CA GLU A 109 -9.16 2.37 -4.82
C GLU A 109 -9.02 0.99 -5.48
N PHE A 110 -7.80 0.46 -5.61
CA PHE A 110 -7.59 -0.92 -6.08
C PHE A 110 -8.23 -1.93 -5.11
N ILE A 111 -8.03 -1.75 -3.80
CA ILE A 111 -8.62 -2.60 -2.77
C ILE A 111 -10.16 -2.53 -2.81
N ARG A 112 -10.74 -1.33 -2.90
CA ARG A 112 -12.20 -1.14 -3.02
C ARG A 112 -12.77 -1.84 -4.24
N ASN A 113 -12.13 -1.70 -5.41
CA ASN A 113 -12.56 -2.36 -6.64
C ASN A 113 -12.41 -3.89 -6.56
N ALA A 114 -11.31 -4.39 -5.99
CA ALA A 114 -11.10 -5.82 -5.78
C ALA A 114 -12.13 -6.44 -4.81
N LEU A 115 -12.43 -5.75 -3.69
CA LEU A 115 -13.49 -6.17 -2.77
C LEU A 115 -14.84 -6.23 -3.49
N TYR A 116 -15.19 -5.18 -4.23
CA TYR A 116 -16.42 -5.11 -5.02
C TYR A 116 -16.55 -6.26 -6.02
N ARG A 117 -15.50 -6.51 -6.83
CA ARG A 117 -15.49 -7.61 -7.83
C ARG A 117 -15.66 -8.99 -7.21
N ASN A 118 -15.26 -9.15 -5.95
CA ASN A 118 -15.28 -10.43 -5.23
C ASN A 118 -16.36 -10.48 -4.14
N PHE A 119 -17.42 -9.67 -4.27
CA PHE A 119 -18.62 -9.71 -3.41
C PHE A 119 -18.37 -9.44 -1.92
N LEU A 120 -17.33 -8.66 -1.60
CA LEU A 120 -17.03 -8.16 -0.26
C LEU A 120 -17.40 -6.68 -0.15
N ASP A 121 -17.76 -6.23 1.06
CA ASP A 121 -18.07 -4.82 1.31
C ASP A 121 -16.82 -3.95 1.07
N PRO A 122 -16.83 -3.00 0.12
CA PRO A 122 -15.64 -2.22 -0.24
C PRO A 122 -15.15 -1.26 0.86
N TYR A 123 -16.01 -0.91 1.81
CA TYR A 123 -15.79 0.21 2.74
C TYR A 123 -15.78 -0.22 4.20
N LYS A 124 -16.40 -1.35 4.56
CA LYS A 124 -16.55 -1.79 5.95
C LYS A 124 -15.22 -1.86 6.72
N ARG A 125 -14.16 -2.36 6.08
CA ARG A 125 -12.80 -2.43 6.64
C ARG A 125 -12.23 -1.07 7.06
N GLU A 126 -12.79 0.03 6.56
CA GLU A 126 -12.27 1.39 6.74
C GLU A 126 -12.81 2.09 8.00
N TRP A 127 -13.82 1.53 8.67
CA TRP A 127 -14.49 2.18 9.82
C TRP A 127 -15.05 1.21 10.87
N ASP A 128 -15.42 -0.01 10.49
CA ASP A 128 -15.98 -0.98 11.45
C ASP A 128 -14.91 -1.47 12.44
N ASN A 129 -15.33 -1.99 13.60
CA ASN A 129 -14.43 -2.50 14.64
C ASN A 129 -13.33 -1.51 15.09
N ASN A 130 -13.64 -0.21 15.07
CA ASN A 130 -12.69 0.87 15.39
C ASN A 130 -11.45 0.86 14.46
N CYS A 131 -11.62 0.39 13.23
CA CYS A 131 -10.62 0.56 12.18
C CYS A 131 -10.68 1.96 11.60
N SER A 132 -9.58 2.39 10.99
CA SER A 132 -9.49 3.66 10.28
C SER A 132 -8.44 3.57 9.17
N ARG A 133 -8.23 4.67 8.45
CA ARG A 133 -7.22 4.78 7.40
C ARG A 133 -6.35 6.00 7.58
N TRP A 134 -5.13 5.93 7.07
CA TRP A 134 -4.21 7.06 7.01
C TRP A 134 -3.34 7.00 5.75
N ASP A 135 -2.72 8.12 5.42
CA ASP A 135 -1.79 8.25 4.30
C ASP A 135 -0.71 9.25 4.67
N ILE A 136 0.55 8.83 4.61
CA ILE A 136 1.65 9.65 5.07
C ILE A 136 2.14 10.65 4.01
N ILE A 137 1.69 10.57 2.75
CA ILE A 137 2.20 11.51 1.72
C ILE A 137 1.85 12.97 2.06
N ASP A 138 0.64 13.22 2.56
CA ASP A 138 0.21 14.56 2.94
C ASP A 138 0.79 14.99 4.29
N LEU A 139 1.12 14.04 5.18
CA LEU A 139 1.92 14.32 6.38
C LEU A 139 3.32 14.80 6.00
N VAL A 140 3.98 14.13 5.06
CA VAL A 140 5.32 14.48 4.59
C VAL A 140 5.31 15.86 3.91
N ARG A 141 4.29 16.15 3.09
CA ARG A 141 4.08 17.50 2.51
C ARG A 141 3.89 18.57 3.60
N ALA A 142 3.06 18.28 4.61
CA ALA A 142 2.86 19.20 5.72
C ALA A 142 4.14 19.42 6.54
N ALA A 143 4.95 18.37 6.75
CA ALA A 143 6.25 18.51 7.41
C ALA A 143 7.18 19.42 6.60
N TYR A 144 7.25 19.26 5.27
CA TYR A 144 8.03 20.13 4.40
C TYR A 144 7.62 21.61 4.50
N ASP A 145 6.32 21.90 4.43
CA ASP A 145 5.83 23.28 4.39
C ASP A 145 5.79 23.94 5.77
N LEU A 146 5.51 23.17 6.82
CA LEU A 146 5.22 23.73 8.15
C LEU A 146 6.38 23.57 9.13
N ARG A 147 7.12 22.46 9.09
CA ARG A 147 8.18 22.11 10.05
C ARG A 147 9.31 21.32 9.36
N PRO A 148 10.03 21.93 8.39
CA PRO A 148 11.01 21.23 7.58
C PRO A 148 12.28 20.82 8.35
N GLU A 149 12.50 21.39 9.53
CA GLU A 149 13.71 21.17 10.31
C GLU A 149 13.88 19.71 10.72
N GLY A 150 15.09 19.16 10.54
CA GLY A 150 15.44 17.79 10.93
C GLY A 150 15.29 16.73 9.83
N ILE A 151 14.68 17.07 8.69
CA ILE A 151 14.60 16.18 7.51
C ILE A 151 15.45 16.76 6.38
N LYS A 152 16.24 15.91 5.71
CA LYS A 152 16.95 16.27 4.49
C LYS A 152 15.98 16.17 3.31
N TRP A 153 15.61 17.31 2.73
CA TRP A 153 14.66 17.34 1.63
C TRP A 153 15.38 17.19 0.28
N PRO A 154 14.90 16.34 -0.64
CA PRO A 154 15.53 16.15 -1.95
C PRO A 154 15.56 17.45 -2.77
N PRO A 155 16.49 17.55 -3.74
CA PRO A 155 16.53 18.71 -4.62
C PRO A 155 15.21 18.88 -5.38
N ARG A 156 14.85 20.14 -5.61
CA ARG A 156 13.69 20.50 -6.42
C ARG A 156 13.86 20.00 -7.86
N LYS A 157 12.74 19.69 -8.51
CA LYS A 157 12.73 19.25 -9.91
C LYS A 157 13.31 20.36 -10.79
N GLU A 158 14.40 20.09 -11.50
CA GLU A 158 15.11 21.10 -12.31
C GLU A 158 14.19 21.81 -13.32
N GLU A 159 13.30 21.06 -13.95
CA GLU A 159 12.40 21.58 -14.99
C GLU A 159 11.33 22.54 -14.48
N THR A 160 10.88 22.39 -13.23
CA THR A 160 9.70 23.11 -12.70
C THR A 160 10.00 23.96 -11.46
N GLY A 161 11.14 23.72 -10.80
CA GLY A 161 11.45 24.29 -9.49
C GLY A 161 10.59 23.75 -8.34
N ASN A 162 9.69 22.79 -8.58
CA ASN A 162 8.79 22.26 -7.57
C ASN A 162 9.49 21.23 -6.66
N PRO A 163 9.05 21.10 -5.38
CA PRO A 163 9.53 20.03 -4.52
C PRO A 163 9.16 18.64 -5.08
N THR A 164 9.92 17.62 -4.69
CA THR A 164 9.62 16.22 -4.98
C THR A 164 9.34 15.47 -3.69
N PHE A 165 8.30 14.64 -3.70
CA PHE A 165 7.90 13.79 -2.59
C PHE A 165 7.87 12.32 -3.02
N ARG A 166 8.69 11.96 -4.01
CA ARG A 166 8.88 10.55 -4.37
C ARG A 166 9.57 9.85 -3.20
N LEU A 167 9.03 8.72 -2.80
CA LEU A 167 9.52 7.98 -1.64
C LEU A 167 11.01 7.62 -1.78
N THR A 168 11.42 7.14 -2.96
CA THR A 168 12.83 6.83 -3.31
C THR A 168 13.77 8.03 -3.11
N ALA A 169 13.39 9.20 -3.61
CA ALA A 169 14.18 10.41 -3.46
C ALA A 169 14.29 10.86 -1.99
N LEU A 170 13.20 10.75 -1.23
CA LEU A 170 13.16 11.09 0.20
C LEU A 170 14.06 10.16 1.02
N THR A 171 14.00 8.86 0.80
CA THR A 171 14.84 7.89 1.51
C THR A 171 16.31 8.05 1.16
N GLU A 172 16.64 8.25 -0.12
CA GLU A 172 18.01 8.52 -0.58
C GLU A 172 18.58 9.78 0.08
N ALA A 173 17.81 10.87 0.10
CA ALA A 173 18.24 12.13 0.72
C ALA A 173 18.49 12.00 2.23
N ASN A 174 17.84 11.03 2.91
CA ASN A 174 17.93 10.83 4.35
C ASN A 174 18.76 9.59 4.75
N ASP A 175 19.53 9.02 3.82
CA ASP A 175 20.39 7.86 4.06
C ASP A 175 19.61 6.63 4.59
N ILE A 176 18.36 6.47 4.14
CA ILE A 176 17.51 5.32 4.48
C ILE A 176 17.59 4.30 3.33
N GLU A 177 18.05 3.10 3.63
CA GLU A 177 18.14 2.00 2.66
C GLU A 177 16.75 1.58 2.18
N GLN A 178 16.58 1.50 0.86
CA GLN A 178 15.42 0.88 0.24
C GLN A 178 15.82 -0.42 -0.43
N VAL A 179 15.47 -1.54 0.20
CA VAL A 179 15.64 -2.86 -0.39
C VAL A 179 14.42 -3.14 -1.27
N GLY A 180 14.62 -3.28 -2.58
CA GLY A 180 13.56 -3.65 -3.53
C GLY A 180 12.71 -2.50 -4.08
N ALA A 181 13.26 -1.27 -4.14
CA ALA A 181 12.60 -0.18 -4.84
C ALA A 181 12.53 -0.43 -6.35
N HIS A 182 11.33 -0.26 -6.91
CA HIS A 182 11.01 -0.34 -8.33
C HIS A 182 10.62 1.03 -8.90
#